data_AF-A0A1F8ME91-F1
#
_entry.id   AF-A0A1F8ME91-F1
#
_cell.length_a   1.000
_cell.length_b   1.000
_cell.length_c   1.000
_cell.angle_alpha   90.00
_cell.angle_beta   90.00
_cell.angle_gamma   90.00
#
_symmetry.space_group_name_H-M   'P 1'
#
loop_
_entity.id
_entity.type
_entity.pdbx_description
1 polymer ?
#
loop_
_entity_poly.entity_id
_entity_poly.type
_entity_poly.pdbx_seq_one_letter_code
_entity_poly.pdbx_strand_id
1 'polypeptide(L)'
;MGVRSDLTAVAVGWNDDGQCDVGGWGNITQVAAGEKHTVGLRADGTVVAVGANSSGQCNVGGWTNITQVGAGGNHSVGLKSDGTVVAVGLNDSSQCDVGNWTGITEVAAGAGHTVGLKSDGTVVAVGLNDSNQCDVGNWENITQVAADLYHTVGVKGDRTVIAVGYNGYGQLEVGSWTDVIQIAAGCYHTVGVKSDGTVVAANLVGELAKWNLG
;
A
#
# COMPACT_ATOMS: atom_id res chain seq x y z
N MET A 1 7.59 -11.28 -1.31
CA MET A 1 8.40 -10.98 -0.10
C MET A 1 7.66 -11.43 1.15
N GLY A 2 8.35 -11.65 2.26
CA GLY A 2 7.70 -11.96 3.53
C GLY A 2 8.62 -11.82 4.73
N VAL A 3 8.01 -11.74 5.92
CA VAL A 3 8.68 -11.76 7.23
C VAL A 3 8.50 -13.14 7.83
N ARG A 4 9.58 -13.74 8.34
CA ARG A 4 9.55 -15.01 9.05
C ARG A 4 9.24 -14.80 10.53
N SER A 5 8.84 -15.87 11.23
CA SER A 5 8.56 -15.83 12.67
C SER A 5 9.77 -15.48 13.54
N ASP A 6 10.99 -15.61 13.00
CA ASP A 6 12.24 -15.19 13.64
C ASP A 6 12.60 -13.71 13.37
N LEU A 7 11.69 -12.94 12.78
CA LEU A 7 11.85 -11.52 12.42
C LEU A 7 12.95 -11.26 11.36
N THR A 8 13.28 -12.27 10.55
CA THR A 8 14.08 -12.08 9.32
C THR A 8 13.19 -11.90 8.09
N ALA A 9 13.73 -11.24 7.07
CA ALA A 9 13.02 -11.01 5.80
C ALA A 9 13.48 -11.97 4.70
N VAL A 10 12.56 -12.32 3.80
CA VAL A 10 12.85 -13.08 2.58
C VAL A 10 12.29 -12.35 1.38
N ALA A 11 13.09 -12.27 0.33
CA ALA A 11 12.70 -11.78 -0.98
C ALA A 11 13.10 -12.78 -2.06
N VAL A 12 12.25 -12.88 -3.08
CA VAL A 12 12.43 -13.73 -4.26
C VAL A 12 11.86 -12.99 -5.46
N GLY A 13 12.41 -13.24 -6.64
CA GLY A 13 11.99 -12.61 -7.89
C GLY A 13 13.17 -11.94 -8.60
N TRP A 14 12.85 -10.94 -9.42
CA TRP A 14 13.84 -10.16 -10.16
C TRP A 14 14.70 -9.32 -9.21
N ASN A 15 16.02 -9.26 -9.45
CA ASN A 15 16.98 -8.66 -8.53
C ASN A 15 18.09 -7.83 -9.22
N ASP A 16 17.84 -7.29 -10.42
CA ASP A 16 18.89 -6.58 -11.16
C ASP A 16 19.31 -5.25 -10.50
N ASP A 17 18.46 -4.72 -9.60
CA ASP A 17 18.73 -3.49 -8.84
C ASP A 17 19.06 -3.79 -7.36
N GLY A 18 19.14 -5.06 -6.94
CA GLY A 18 19.34 -5.45 -5.53
C GLY A 18 18.08 -5.38 -4.65
N GLN A 19 16.89 -5.30 -5.26
CA GLN A 19 15.60 -5.21 -4.54
C GLN A 19 15.27 -6.45 -3.68
N CYS A 20 15.93 -7.58 -3.91
CA CYS A 20 15.84 -8.79 -3.10
C CYS A 20 16.97 -8.96 -2.06
N ASP A 21 17.89 -8.00 -1.93
CA ASP A 21 19.08 -8.11 -1.07
C ASP A 21 18.76 -7.86 0.43
N VAL A 22 17.80 -8.60 0.96
CA VAL A 22 17.27 -8.45 2.34
C VAL A 22 17.91 -9.39 3.35
N GLY A 23 18.87 -10.23 2.93
CA GLY A 23 19.43 -11.32 3.75
C GLY A 23 20.15 -10.88 5.02
N GLY A 24 20.57 -9.60 5.11
CA GLY A 24 21.19 -9.03 6.31
C GLY A 24 20.20 -8.34 7.25
N TRP A 25 18.90 -8.36 6.96
CA TRP A 25 17.89 -7.68 7.77
C TRP A 25 17.50 -8.52 8.98
N GLY A 26 17.38 -7.87 10.15
CA GLY A 26 16.92 -8.48 11.39
C GLY A 26 15.95 -7.58 12.14
N ASN A 27 15.17 -8.18 13.03
CA ASN A 27 14.10 -7.52 13.78
C ASN A 27 13.03 -6.86 12.90
N ILE A 28 12.77 -7.42 11.72
CA ILE A 28 11.78 -6.90 10.78
C ILE A 28 10.37 -7.33 11.21
N THR A 29 9.44 -6.38 11.25
CA THR A 29 8.02 -6.60 11.60
C THR A 29 7.09 -6.39 10.41
N GLN A 30 7.49 -5.58 9.44
CA GLN A 30 6.75 -5.35 8.20
C GLN A 30 7.71 -5.16 7.03
N VAL A 31 7.29 -5.60 5.85
CA VAL A 31 7.96 -5.32 4.59
C VAL A 31 6.97 -4.75 3.58
N ALA A 32 7.43 -3.82 2.75
CA ALA A 32 6.70 -3.31 1.59
C ALA A 32 7.61 -3.40 0.36
N ALA A 33 7.06 -3.86 -0.75
CA ALA A 33 7.76 -3.96 -2.03
C ALA A 33 7.22 -2.90 -2.97
N GLY A 34 8.12 -2.05 -3.47
CA GLY A 34 7.86 -1.17 -4.60
C GLY A 34 8.24 -1.84 -5.92
N GLU A 35 8.31 -1.06 -7.00
CA GLU A 35 8.60 -1.62 -8.34
C GLU A 35 10.03 -2.20 -8.43
N LYS A 36 11.01 -1.47 -7.89
CA LYS A 36 12.44 -1.83 -7.94
C LYS A 36 13.16 -1.61 -6.62
N HIS A 37 12.42 -1.50 -5.53
CA HIS A 37 12.99 -1.33 -4.20
C HIS A 37 12.11 -2.00 -3.15
N THR A 38 12.70 -2.24 -1.99
CA THR A 38 12.06 -2.90 -0.87
C THR A 38 12.31 -2.10 0.38
N VAL A 39 11.28 -1.93 1.21
CA VAL A 39 11.34 -1.26 2.51
C VAL A 39 11.02 -2.25 3.61
N GLY A 40 11.77 -2.20 4.71
CA GLY A 40 11.57 -3.02 5.90
C GLY A 40 11.45 -2.15 7.15
N LEU A 41 10.37 -2.35 7.91
CA LEU A 41 10.17 -1.76 9.23
C LEU A 41 10.77 -2.68 10.28
N ARG A 42 11.60 -2.12 11.18
CA ARG A 42 12.11 -2.82 12.35
C ARG A 42 11.19 -2.66 13.56
N ALA A 43 11.28 -3.60 14.49
CA ALA A 43 10.55 -3.60 15.75
C ALA A 43 10.85 -2.38 16.66
N ASP A 44 11.99 -1.71 16.46
CA ASP A 44 12.37 -0.49 17.16
C ASP A 44 11.81 0.80 16.52
N GLY A 45 11.01 0.68 15.45
CA GLY A 45 10.43 1.80 14.72
C GLY A 45 11.38 2.49 13.73
N THR A 46 12.56 1.93 13.47
CA THR A 46 13.47 2.37 12.38
C THR A 46 13.20 1.61 11.08
N VAL A 47 13.69 2.15 9.95
CA VAL A 47 13.40 1.61 8.62
C VAL A 47 14.69 1.35 7.83
N VAL A 48 14.68 0.28 7.03
CA VAL A 48 15.70 -0.03 6.02
C VAL A 48 15.09 -0.09 4.64
N ALA A 49 15.92 0.15 3.63
CA ALA A 49 15.53 -0.07 2.25
C ALA A 49 16.72 -0.59 1.42
N VAL A 50 16.40 -1.38 0.39
CA VAL A 50 17.35 -1.90 -0.62
C VAL A 50 16.73 -1.82 -2.01
N GLY A 51 17.56 -1.86 -3.05
CA GLY A 51 17.13 -1.78 -4.45
C GLY A 51 17.56 -0.48 -5.13
N ALA A 52 16.83 -0.14 -6.20
CA ALA A 52 17.03 1.09 -6.95
C ALA A 52 16.89 2.31 -6.05
N ASN A 53 17.82 3.27 -6.19
CA ASN A 53 17.83 4.51 -5.40
C ASN A 53 18.08 5.77 -6.24
N SER A 54 17.87 5.72 -7.55
CA SER A 54 18.11 6.86 -8.45
C SER A 54 17.24 8.08 -8.15
N SER A 55 16.08 7.88 -7.52
CA SER A 55 15.17 8.94 -7.08
C SER A 55 15.26 9.21 -5.58
N GLY A 56 16.14 8.55 -4.84
CA GLY A 56 16.22 8.65 -3.39
C GLY A 56 15.17 7.84 -2.62
N GLN A 57 14.48 6.90 -3.27
CA GLN A 57 13.42 6.09 -2.67
C GLN A 57 13.90 5.17 -1.53
N CYS A 58 15.21 4.91 -1.41
CA CYS A 58 15.80 4.17 -0.29
C CYS A 58 16.35 5.09 0.81
N ASN A 59 16.18 6.42 0.74
CA ASN A 59 16.73 7.38 1.70
C ASN A 59 15.93 7.46 3.02
N VAL A 60 15.68 6.30 3.64
CA VAL A 60 14.84 6.12 4.83
C VAL A 60 15.62 6.13 6.15
N GLY A 61 16.95 6.26 6.10
CA GLY A 61 17.84 6.06 7.26
C GLY A 61 17.65 7.01 8.45
N GLY A 62 16.93 8.12 8.26
CA GLY A 62 16.57 9.05 9.34
C GLY A 62 15.18 8.80 9.96
N TRP A 63 14.43 7.82 9.48
CA TRP A 63 13.07 7.56 9.93
C TRP A 63 13.07 6.83 11.28
N THR A 64 12.24 7.33 12.20
CA THR A 64 12.08 6.81 13.56
C THR A 64 10.62 6.89 13.96
N ASN A 65 10.23 6.11 14.97
CA ASN A 65 8.85 6.00 15.46
C ASN A 65 7.86 5.58 14.37
N ILE A 66 8.31 4.82 13.37
CA ILE A 66 7.47 4.32 12.29
C ILE A 66 6.66 3.11 12.79
N THR A 67 5.38 3.08 12.44
CA THR A 67 4.44 1.99 12.76
C THR A 67 3.94 1.26 11.53
N GLN A 68 4.02 1.90 10.35
CA GLN A 68 3.69 1.28 9.08
C GLN A 68 4.57 1.83 7.95
N VAL A 69 4.94 0.97 6.99
CA VAL A 69 5.63 1.36 5.77
C VAL A 69 4.84 0.98 4.52
N GLY A 70 4.93 1.80 3.48
CA GLY A 70 4.44 1.55 2.13
C GLY A 70 5.53 1.87 1.10
N ALA A 71 5.51 1.17 -0.04
CA ALA A 71 6.48 1.36 -1.12
C ALA A 71 5.74 1.40 -2.46
N GLY A 72 5.85 2.53 -3.17
CA GLY A 72 5.26 2.74 -4.48
C GLY A 72 6.23 2.41 -5.62
N GLY A 73 6.06 3.03 -6.79
CA GLY A 73 6.95 2.80 -7.94
C GLY A 73 8.38 3.25 -7.65
N ASN A 74 8.54 4.54 -7.38
CA ASN A 74 9.82 5.19 -7.09
C ASN A 74 9.78 6.06 -5.82
N HIS A 75 8.91 5.74 -4.86
CA HIS A 75 8.85 6.43 -3.58
C HIS A 75 8.50 5.48 -2.44
N SER A 76 8.86 5.87 -1.23
CA SER A 76 8.58 5.16 0.01
C SER A 76 7.79 6.08 0.95
N VAL A 77 6.92 5.49 1.76
CA VAL A 77 6.06 6.20 2.72
C VAL A 77 6.17 5.51 4.08
N GLY A 78 6.20 6.30 5.15
CA GLY A 78 6.23 5.83 6.53
C GLY A 78 5.20 6.56 7.39
N LEU A 79 4.33 5.81 8.05
CA LEU A 79 3.42 6.30 9.08
C LEU A 79 4.13 6.32 10.43
N LYS A 80 4.09 7.45 11.13
CA LYS A 80 4.61 7.58 12.49
C LYS A 80 3.55 7.27 13.54
N SER A 81 4.00 6.88 14.72
CA SER A 81 3.14 6.59 15.88
C SER A 81 2.31 7.78 16.38
N ASP A 82 2.68 9.01 16.01
CA ASP A 82 1.94 10.23 16.33
C ASP A 82 0.86 10.58 15.28
N GLY A 83 0.67 9.72 14.27
CA GLY A 83 -0.31 9.90 13.19
C GLY A 83 0.13 10.87 12.09
N THR A 84 1.40 11.28 12.07
CA THR A 84 2.01 12.02 10.94
C THR A 84 2.69 11.07 9.94
N VAL A 85 2.96 11.56 8.73
CA VAL A 85 3.51 10.74 7.63
C VAL A 85 4.79 11.36 7.08
N VAL A 86 5.74 10.52 6.68
CA VAL A 86 6.95 10.90 5.94
C VAL A 86 7.01 10.16 4.62
N ALA A 87 7.59 10.78 3.59
CA ALA A 87 7.82 10.15 2.30
C ALA A 87 9.15 10.61 1.69
N VAL A 88 9.78 9.74 0.90
CA VAL A 88 11.02 10.02 0.16
C VAL A 88 10.97 9.34 -1.21
N GLY A 89 11.70 9.89 -2.17
CA GLY A 89 11.78 9.34 -3.53
C GLY A 89 11.36 10.35 -4.60
N LEU A 90 10.87 9.83 -5.72
CA LEU A 90 10.31 10.60 -6.81
C LEU A 90 9.14 11.47 -6.31
N ASN A 91 9.14 12.75 -6.70
CA ASN A 91 8.09 13.69 -6.33
C ASN A 91 7.59 14.55 -7.50
N ASP A 92 7.81 14.14 -8.74
CA ASP A 92 7.44 14.92 -9.93
C ASP A 92 5.91 15.13 -10.06
N SER A 93 5.12 14.31 -9.38
CA SER A 93 3.67 14.40 -9.30
C SER A 93 3.16 14.73 -7.91
N SER A 94 4.01 15.22 -6.99
CA SER A 94 3.65 15.50 -5.59
C SER A 94 3.28 14.27 -4.76
N GLN A 95 3.68 13.06 -5.15
CA GLN A 95 3.36 11.83 -4.41
C GLN A 95 4.00 11.73 -3.02
N CYS A 96 4.99 12.56 -2.71
CA CYS A 96 5.62 12.69 -1.39
C CYS A 96 5.09 13.90 -0.58
N ASP A 97 4.12 14.67 -1.08
CA ASP A 97 3.61 15.89 -0.43
C ASP A 97 2.64 15.58 0.73
N VAL A 98 3.10 14.78 1.69
CA VAL A 98 2.35 14.28 2.86
C VAL A 98 2.59 15.08 4.15
N GLY A 99 3.43 16.11 4.10
CA GLY A 99 3.97 16.79 5.29
C GLY A 99 2.94 17.54 6.15
N ASN A 100 1.74 17.78 5.64
CA ASN A 100 0.62 18.38 6.38
C ASN A 100 -0.41 17.35 6.89
N TRP A 101 -0.20 16.06 6.65
CA TRP A 101 -1.11 15.01 7.09
C TRP A 101 -0.97 14.75 8.59
N THR A 102 -2.12 14.62 9.25
CA THR A 102 -2.22 14.35 10.69
C THR A 102 -3.41 13.42 10.94
N GLY A 103 -3.37 12.70 12.08
CA GLY A 103 -4.43 11.76 12.44
C GLY A 103 -4.53 10.55 11.51
N ILE A 104 -3.44 10.21 10.80
CA ILE A 104 -3.40 9.05 9.91
C ILE A 104 -3.24 7.77 10.72
N THR A 105 -3.99 6.73 10.35
CA THR A 105 -3.96 5.40 10.97
C THR A 105 -3.49 4.31 10.02
N GLU A 106 -3.55 4.56 8.72
CA GLU A 106 -3.03 3.65 7.70
C GLU A 106 -2.55 4.43 6.47
N VAL A 107 -1.47 3.95 5.84
CA VAL A 107 -0.93 4.46 4.58
C VAL A 107 -0.84 3.37 3.51
N ALA A 108 -1.09 3.75 2.26
CA ALA A 108 -0.85 2.93 1.09
C ALA A 108 -0.13 3.74 0.01
N ALA A 109 0.75 3.10 -0.76
CA ALA A 109 1.53 3.74 -1.82
C ALA A 109 1.27 3.02 -3.14
N GLY A 110 0.65 3.71 -4.10
CA GLY A 110 0.54 3.26 -5.48
C GLY A 110 1.79 3.60 -6.29
N ALA A 111 1.80 3.36 -7.60
CA ALA A 111 3.00 3.64 -8.41
C ALA A 111 3.42 5.11 -8.37
N GLY A 112 2.44 6.02 -8.48
CA GLY A 112 2.65 7.47 -8.53
C GLY A 112 1.79 8.27 -7.55
N HIS A 113 1.18 7.65 -6.54
CA HIS A 113 0.35 8.35 -5.55
C HIS A 113 0.45 7.71 -4.17
N THR A 114 0.14 8.50 -3.14
CA THR A 114 0.09 8.09 -1.73
C THR A 114 -1.31 8.31 -1.19
N VAL A 115 -1.80 7.37 -0.40
CA VAL A 115 -3.12 7.39 0.25
C VAL A 115 -2.94 7.28 1.76
N GLY A 116 -3.71 8.07 2.51
CA GLY A 116 -3.76 8.03 3.96
C GLY A 116 -5.19 7.92 4.48
N LEU A 117 -5.46 6.90 5.29
CA LEU A 117 -6.69 6.76 6.05
C LEU A 117 -6.57 7.52 7.38
N LYS A 118 -7.54 8.37 7.69
CA LYS A 118 -7.61 9.09 8.96
C LYS A 118 -8.40 8.32 10.01
N SER A 119 -8.12 8.61 11.27
CA SER A 119 -8.81 8.02 12.42
C SER A 119 -10.31 8.31 12.49
N ASP A 120 -10.80 9.32 11.77
CA ASP A 120 -12.23 9.66 11.66
C ASP A 120 -12.94 8.88 10.53
N GLY A 121 -12.23 8.00 9.83
CA GLY A 121 -12.76 7.19 8.72
C GLY A 121 -12.82 7.92 7.37
N THR A 122 -12.24 9.13 7.26
CA THR A 122 -12.05 9.82 5.98
C THR A 122 -10.70 9.50 5.35
N VAL A 123 -10.54 9.77 4.05
CA VAL A 123 -9.31 9.43 3.30
C VAL A 123 -8.74 10.66 2.60
N VAL A 124 -7.42 10.74 2.55
CA VAL A 124 -6.66 11.73 1.77
C VAL A 124 -5.73 11.04 0.78
N ALA A 125 -5.47 11.68 -0.35
CA ALA A 125 -4.51 11.20 -1.33
C ALA A 125 -3.75 12.37 -1.98
N VAL A 126 -2.50 12.13 -2.35
CA VAL A 126 -1.64 13.05 -3.10
C VAL A 126 -0.86 12.28 -4.17
N GLY A 127 -0.44 12.95 -5.24
CA GLY A 127 0.30 12.31 -6.32
C GLY A 127 -0.36 12.48 -7.68
N LEU A 128 0.09 11.65 -8.62
CA LEU A 128 -0.48 11.51 -9.96
C LEU A 128 -1.99 11.29 -9.85
N ASN A 129 -2.78 12.05 -10.62
CA ASN A 129 -4.24 11.90 -10.65
C ASN A 129 -4.85 11.81 -12.06
N ASP A 130 -4.06 11.50 -13.10
CA ASP A 130 -4.53 11.50 -14.49
C ASP A 130 -5.66 10.49 -14.78
N SER A 131 -5.85 9.50 -13.90
CA SER A 131 -6.98 8.55 -13.98
C SER A 131 -7.89 8.62 -12.75
N ASN A 132 -7.89 9.71 -11.99
CA ASN A 132 -8.74 9.92 -10.81
C ASN A 132 -8.41 9.00 -9.61
N GLN A 133 -7.21 8.40 -9.53
CA GLN A 133 -6.81 7.54 -8.41
C GLN A 133 -6.73 8.25 -7.04
N CYS A 134 -6.67 9.58 -7.03
CA CYS A 134 -6.69 10.41 -5.82
C CYS A 134 -8.09 10.98 -5.49
N ASP A 135 -9.15 10.61 -6.23
CA ASP A 135 -10.50 11.14 -6.04
C ASP A 135 -11.22 10.46 -4.85
N VAL A 136 -10.61 10.56 -3.66
CA VAL A 136 -11.05 9.94 -2.40
C VAL A 136 -11.74 10.92 -1.46
N GLY A 137 -11.86 12.20 -1.83
CA GLY A 137 -12.25 13.28 -0.93
C GLY A 137 -13.68 13.22 -0.38
N ASN A 138 -14.55 12.37 -0.95
CA ASN A 138 -15.90 12.10 -0.46
C ASN A 138 -16.03 10.74 0.24
N TRP A 139 -14.90 10.05 0.50
CA TRP A 139 -14.92 8.76 1.19
C TRP A 139 -15.07 8.96 2.69
N GLU A 140 -16.00 8.21 3.28
CA GLU A 140 -16.33 8.24 4.70
C GLU A 140 -16.56 6.82 5.21
N ASN A 141 -16.45 6.64 6.53
CA ASN A 141 -16.59 5.36 7.21
C ASN A 141 -15.63 4.28 6.65
N ILE A 142 -14.44 4.67 6.21
CA ILE A 142 -13.40 3.76 5.72
C ILE A 142 -12.64 3.17 6.91
N THR A 143 -12.31 1.89 6.77
CA THR A 143 -11.58 1.10 7.78
C THR A 143 -10.27 0.51 7.27
N GLN A 144 -10.13 0.37 5.94
CA GLN A 144 -8.91 -0.08 5.29
C GLN A 144 -8.73 0.61 3.95
N VAL A 145 -7.48 0.85 3.55
CA VAL A 145 -7.11 1.36 2.22
C VAL A 145 -6.01 0.53 1.57
N ALA A 146 -6.08 0.36 0.24
CA ALA A 146 -4.96 -0.11 -0.57
C ALA A 146 -4.84 0.71 -1.85
N ALA A 147 -3.62 0.74 -2.39
CA ALA A 147 -3.29 1.43 -3.62
C ALA A 147 -2.23 0.62 -4.38
N ASP A 148 -2.33 0.61 -5.70
CA ASP A 148 -1.29 0.13 -6.62
C ASP A 148 -1.28 1.04 -7.86
N LEU A 149 -0.82 0.57 -9.04
CA LEU A 149 -0.39 1.37 -10.19
C LEU A 149 -1.29 2.59 -10.49
N TYR A 150 -2.59 2.35 -10.60
CA TYR A 150 -3.54 3.35 -11.10
C TYR A 150 -4.87 3.40 -10.35
N HIS A 151 -4.98 2.80 -9.17
CA HIS A 151 -6.24 2.82 -8.44
C HIS A 151 -6.06 2.74 -6.93
N THR A 152 -7.06 3.26 -6.24
CA THR A 152 -7.23 3.24 -4.78
C THR A 152 -8.50 2.45 -4.44
N VAL A 153 -8.42 1.60 -3.43
CA VAL A 153 -9.52 0.76 -2.94
C VAL A 153 -9.71 1.01 -1.45
N GLY A 154 -10.96 1.08 -0.99
CA GLY A 154 -11.31 1.26 0.41
C GLY A 154 -12.38 0.27 0.88
N VAL A 155 -12.21 -0.27 2.10
CA VAL A 155 -13.23 -1.06 2.80
C VAL A 155 -13.98 -0.17 3.77
N LYS A 156 -15.30 -0.12 3.65
CA LYS A 156 -16.17 0.62 4.56
C LYS A 156 -16.44 -0.18 5.85
N GLY A 157 -16.88 0.51 6.90
CA GLY A 157 -17.24 -0.09 8.19
C GLY A 157 -18.39 -1.11 8.10
N ASP A 158 -19.21 -1.03 7.06
CA ASP A 158 -20.25 -2.03 6.73
C ASP A 158 -19.71 -3.21 5.88
N ARG A 159 -18.39 -3.28 5.68
CA ARG A 159 -17.67 -4.31 4.92
C ARG A 159 -17.98 -4.34 3.41
N THR A 160 -18.56 -3.26 2.87
CA THR A 160 -18.62 -3.02 1.44
C THR A 160 -17.32 -2.38 0.93
N VAL A 161 -17.09 -2.46 -0.38
CA VAL A 161 -15.85 -1.96 -1.00
C VAL A 161 -16.16 -0.88 -2.03
N ILE A 162 -15.34 0.17 -2.04
CA ILE A 162 -15.35 1.21 -3.07
C ILE A 162 -13.96 1.37 -3.67
N ALA A 163 -13.88 1.83 -4.92
CA ALA A 163 -12.61 2.05 -5.59
C ALA A 163 -12.71 3.24 -6.57
N VAL A 164 -11.59 3.92 -6.79
CA VAL A 164 -11.42 5.01 -7.76
C VAL A 164 -10.11 4.83 -8.53
N GLY A 165 -10.02 5.41 -9.72
CA GLY A 165 -8.83 5.30 -10.56
C GLY A 165 -9.12 4.82 -11.98
N TYR A 166 -8.11 4.23 -12.60
CA TYR A 166 -8.21 3.60 -13.90
C TYR A 166 -9.03 2.30 -13.81
N ASN A 167 -9.93 2.08 -14.78
CA ASN A 167 -10.79 0.88 -14.85
C ASN A 167 -10.72 0.14 -16.20
N GLY A 168 -9.66 0.33 -16.99
CA GLY A 168 -9.58 -0.31 -18.32
C GLY A 168 -9.55 -1.84 -18.29
N TYR A 169 -9.30 -2.44 -17.12
CA TYR A 169 -9.29 -3.88 -16.91
C TYR A 169 -10.36 -4.36 -15.91
N GLY A 170 -11.34 -3.53 -15.56
CA GLY A 170 -12.40 -3.93 -14.59
C GLY A 170 -11.92 -4.05 -13.14
N GLN A 171 -10.75 -3.49 -12.79
CA GLN A 171 -10.20 -3.51 -11.43
C GLN A 171 -11.04 -2.73 -10.41
N LEU A 172 -11.94 -1.84 -10.85
CA LEU A 172 -12.88 -1.12 -10.00
C LEU A 172 -14.25 -1.80 -9.86
N GLU A 173 -14.45 -2.98 -10.46
CA GLU A 173 -15.72 -3.72 -10.41
C GLU A 173 -15.92 -4.44 -9.05
N VAL A 174 -15.89 -3.66 -7.97
CA VAL A 174 -15.97 -4.10 -6.56
C VAL A 174 -17.30 -3.76 -5.89
N GLY A 175 -18.18 -3.01 -6.57
CA GLY A 175 -19.39 -2.43 -5.97
C GLY A 175 -20.44 -3.45 -5.48
N SER A 176 -20.33 -4.72 -5.90
CA SER A 176 -21.18 -5.81 -5.43
C SER A 176 -20.57 -6.59 -4.25
N TRP A 177 -19.36 -6.24 -3.80
CA TRP A 177 -18.65 -6.97 -2.76
C TRP A 177 -19.18 -6.61 -1.38
N THR A 178 -19.41 -7.65 -0.57
CA THR A 178 -19.87 -7.55 0.82
C THR A 178 -19.01 -8.45 1.70
N ASP A 179 -19.07 -8.18 3.01
CA ASP A 179 -18.41 -8.97 4.05
C ASP A 179 -16.88 -9.04 3.92
N VAL A 180 -16.28 -8.08 3.21
CA VAL A 180 -14.84 -7.98 3.00
C VAL A 180 -14.16 -7.50 4.28
N ILE A 181 -13.13 -8.23 4.71
CA ILE A 181 -12.34 -7.95 5.92
C ILE A 181 -10.87 -7.65 5.62
N GLN A 182 -10.41 -7.87 4.39
CA GLN A 182 -9.08 -7.50 3.94
C GLN A 182 -9.11 -7.21 2.45
N ILE A 183 -8.35 -6.21 2.01
CA ILE A 183 -8.20 -5.85 0.60
C ILE A 183 -6.73 -5.77 0.18
N ALA A 184 -6.48 -5.95 -1.10
CA ALA A 184 -5.22 -5.65 -1.75
C ALA A 184 -5.49 -5.14 -3.17
N ALA A 185 -4.69 -4.17 -3.59
CA ALA A 185 -4.63 -3.69 -4.97
C ALA A 185 -3.40 -4.30 -5.65
N GLY A 186 -3.55 -4.69 -6.91
CA GLY A 186 -2.49 -5.13 -7.81
C GLY A 186 -2.48 -4.26 -9.08
N CYS A 187 -1.46 -4.35 -9.93
CA CYS A 187 -1.33 -3.48 -11.13
C CYS A 187 -2.62 -3.29 -11.95
N TYR A 188 -3.39 -4.37 -12.12
CA TYR A 188 -4.60 -4.43 -12.96
C TYR A 188 -5.74 -5.22 -12.31
N HIS A 189 -5.69 -5.42 -10.99
CA HIS A 189 -6.70 -6.21 -10.29
C HIS A 189 -6.86 -5.77 -8.85
N THR A 190 -8.03 -6.02 -8.30
CA THR A 190 -8.31 -5.90 -6.85
C THR A 190 -8.60 -7.28 -6.30
N VAL A 191 -8.13 -7.59 -5.09
CA VAL A 191 -8.46 -8.81 -4.35
C VAL A 191 -9.05 -8.45 -2.99
N GLY A 192 -10.08 -9.18 -2.57
CA GLY A 192 -10.66 -9.08 -1.24
C GLY A 192 -10.76 -10.45 -0.57
N VAL A 193 -10.63 -10.49 0.74
CA VAL A 193 -10.94 -11.66 1.56
C VAL A 193 -12.19 -11.36 2.37
N LYS A 194 -13.18 -12.24 2.29
CA LYS A 194 -14.43 -12.14 3.05
C LYS A 194 -14.28 -12.75 4.44
N SER A 195 -15.17 -12.37 5.35
CA SER A 195 -15.22 -12.87 6.73
C SER A 195 -15.44 -14.38 6.85
N ASP A 196 -15.96 -15.02 5.81
CA ASP A 196 -16.11 -16.48 5.72
C ASP A 196 -14.88 -17.19 5.12
N GLY A 197 -13.81 -16.45 4.82
CA GLY A 197 -12.59 -16.95 4.17
C GLY A 197 -12.64 -16.96 2.64
N THR A 198 -13.77 -16.62 2.02
CA THR A 198 -13.88 -16.56 0.55
C THR A 198 -13.01 -15.44 -0.03
N VAL A 199 -12.22 -15.76 -1.05
CA VAL A 199 -11.47 -14.76 -1.82
C VAL A 199 -12.29 -14.30 -3.02
N VAL A 200 -12.30 -12.98 -3.26
CA VAL A 200 -12.93 -12.34 -4.42
C VAL A 200 -11.90 -11.52 -5.19
N ALA A 201 -12.05 -11.39 -6.50
CA ALA A 201 -11.14 -10.61 -7.34
C ALA A 201 -11.89 -9.90 -8.47
N ALA A 202 -11.41 -8.72 -8.84
CA ALA A 202 -11.93 -7.90 -9.95
C ALA A 202 -10.79 -7.65 -10.96
N ASN A 203 -10.98 -8.12 -12.21
CA ASN A 203 -10.10 -7.89 -13.37
C ASN A 203 -10.80 -8.29 -14.69
N LEU A 204 -10.08 -8.20 -15.82
CA LEU A 204 -10.61 -8.39 -17.19
C LEU A 204 -11.12 -9.82 -17.45
N VAL A 205 -10.77 -10.80 -16.61
CA VAL A 205 -11.12 -12.22 -16.82
C VAL A 205 -12.43 -12.62 -16.10
N GLY A 206 -13.09 -11.69 -15.41
CA GLY A 206 -14.42 -11.90 -14.85
C GLY A 206 -14.45 -12.53 -13.45
N GLU A 207 -15.59 -12.31 -12.80
CA GLU A 207 -16.00 -12.70 -11.45
C GLU A 207 -15.41 -14.00 -10.83
N LEU A 208 -15.07 -13.89 -9.54
CA LEU A 208 -15.14 -14.94 -8.50
C LEU A 208 -14.48 -16.29 -8.83
N ALA A 209 -13.15 -16.34 -8.82
CA ALA A 209 -12.49 -17.59 -8.47
C ALA A 209 -12.65 -17.83 -6.95
N LYS A 210 -13.75 -18.48 -6.55
CA LYS A 210 -13.96 -18.93 -5.16
C LYS A 210 -13.00 -20.07 -4.86
N TRP A 211 -11.96 -19.80 -4.10
CA TRP A 211 -11.09 -20.82 -3.53
C TRP A 211 -11.44 -20.99 -2.06
N ASN A 212 -11.93 -22.17 -1.67
CA ASN A 212 -12.13 -22.53 -0.28
C ASN A 212 -10.81 -23.10 0.25
N LEU A 213 -10.14 -22.40 1.16
CA LEU A 213 -9.00 -22.94 1.89
C LEU A 213 -9.53 -23.82 3.05
N GLY A 214 -10.05 -24.99 2.69
CA GLY A 214 -10.46 -26.04 3.64
C GLY A 214 -9.28 -26.83 4.16
#